data_AF-A0A561WER6-F1
#
_entry.id   AF-A0A561WER6-F1
#
_cell.length_a   1.000
_cell.length_b   1.000
_cell.length_c   1.000
_cell.angle_alpha   90.00
_cell.angle_beta   90.00
_cell.angle_gamma   90.00
#
_symmetry.space_group_name_H-M   'P 1'
#
loop_
_entity.id
_entity.type
_entity.pdbx_description
1 polymer ?
#
loop_
_entity_poly.entity_id
_entity_poly.type
_entity_poly.pdbx_seq_one_letter_code
_entity_poly.pdbx_strand_id
1 'polypeptide(L)'
;MSILRRSLAATGAILAAGAVALVDASPALASTPSSCSSVRQIGTTRVLTVGGMQAASVKQYYGCGYNYAYIYVWEQYRATHSNWDLYVHVINESDSGSDYGVGRLSNTTRAELWGAPANTASYCTHVTGYLNSTGGSTSTVC
;
A
#
# COMPACT_ATOMS: atom_id res chain seq x y z
N MET A 1 -48.09 -7.51 60.39
CA MET A 1 -47.34 -8.41 59.50
C MET A 1 -47.19 -7.76 58.13
N SER A 2 -46.02 -7.92 57.50
CA SER A 2 -45.64 -7.59 56.11
C SER A 2 -45.45 -6.09 55.77
N ILE A 3 -44.24 -5.54 55.84
CA ILE A 3 -43.02 -5.70 55.00
C ILE A 3 -43.04 -4.79 53.76
N LEU A 4 -42.10 -3.84 53.77
CA LEU A 4 -41.63 -3.02 52.65
C LEU A 4 -41.42 -3.84 51.38
N ARG A 5 -41.75 -3.27 50.21
CA ARG A 5 -41.10 -3.61 48.95
C ARG A 5 -40.54 -2.37 48.28
N ARG A 6 -39.21 -2.22 48.39
CA ARG A 6 -38.38 -1.43 47.48
C ARG A 6 -38.44 -2.05 46.09
N SER A 7 -38.52 -1.24 45.04
CA SER A 7 -38.17 -1.68 43.69
C SER A 7 -37.53 -0.50 42.95
N LEU A 8 -36.31 -0.73 42.48
CA LEU A 8 -35.43 0.20 41.78
C LEU A 8 -35.98 0.49 40.37
N ALA A 9 -35.91 1.74 39.92
CA ALA A 9 -36.03 2.09 38.51
C ALA A 9 -34.64 2.28 37.90
N ALA A 10 -34.36 1.41 36.93
CA ALA A 10 -33.19 1.30 36.07
C ALA A 10 -32.92 2.59 35.26
N THR A 11 -31.67 3.07 35.26
CA THR A 11 -30.69 3.00 34.15
C THR A 11 -30.95 3.92 32.97
N GLY A 12 -30.03 4.86 32.75
CA GLY A 12 -29.93 5.66 31.53
C GLY A 12 -28.47 6.06 31.28
N ALA A 13 -27.62 5.11 30.92
CA ALA A 13 -26.27 5.40 30.42
C ALA A 13 -26.38 5.79 28.95
N ILE A 14 -26.16 7.07 28.64
CA ILE A 14 -26.07 7.58 27.27
C ILE A 14 -24.68 7.18 26.75
N LEU A 15 -24.60 6.08 26.01
CA LEU A 15 -23.43 5.74 25.21
C LEU A 15 -23.48 6.57 23.92
N ALA A 16 -22.69 7.65 23.88
CA ALA A 16 -22.36 8.32 22.63
C ALA A 16 -21.44 7.37 21.82
N ALA A 17 -22.04 6.54 20.97
CA ALA A 17 -21.30 5.78 19.97
C ALA A 17 -20.79 6.76 18.90
N GLY A 18 -19.55 7.23 19.07
CA GLY A 18 -18.82 7.91 18.00
C GLY A 18 -18.64 6.93 16.85
N ALA A 19 -19.38 7.14 15.77
CA ALA A 19 -19.15 6.46 14.51
C ALA A 19 -17.77 6.88 13.98
N VAL A 20 -16.74 6.09 14.27
CA VAL A 20 -15.48 6.17 13.55
C VAL A 20 -15.79 5.65 12.16
N ALA A 21 -16.01 6.56 11.21
CA ALA A 21 -16.07 6.22 9.80
C ALA A 21 -14.72 5.61 9.44
N LEU A 22 -14.65 4.28 9.40
CA LEU A 22 -13.60 3.57 8.70
C LEU A 22 -13.77 3.98 7.23
N VAL A 23 -12.98 4.96 6.81
CA VAL A 23 -12.79 5.25 5.39
C VAL A 23 -12.06 4.04 4.82
N ASP A 24 -12.81 3.02 4.44
CA ASP A 24 -12.34 1.93 3.60
C ASP A 24 -12.04 2.52 2.23
N ALA A 25 -10.88 3.17 2.13
CA ALA A 25 -10.27 3.55 0.88
C ALA A 25 -10.02 2.25 0.11
N SER A 26 -11.00 1.85 -0.71
CA SER A 26 -10.89 0.68 -1.56
C SER A 26 -9.62 0.84 -2.38
N PRO A 27 -8.69 -0.14 -2.38
CA PRO A 27 -7.47 -0.03 -3.13
C PRO A 27 -7.83 0.14 -4.61
N ALA A 28 -7.40 1.25 -5.22
CA ALA A 28 -7.61 1.46 -6.64
C ALA A 28 -7.00 0.28 -7.42
N LEU A 29 -7.69 -0.18 -8.46
CA LEU A 29 -7.13 -1.15 -9.38
C LEU A 29 -5.93 -0.49 -10.08
N ALA A 30 -4.79 -1.17 -10.05
CA ALA A 30 -3.60 -0.66 -10.70
C ALA A 30 -3.80 -0.64 -12.22
N SER A 31 -3.34 0.41 -12.89
CA SER A 31 -3.29 0.42 -14.36
C SER A 31 -2.36 -0.67 -14.87
N THR A 32 -2.49 -1.13 -16.12
CA THR A 32 -1.51 -2.06 -16.69
C THR A 32 -0.22 -1.34 -17.06
N PRO A 33 0.97 -1.92 -16.80
CA PRO A 33 2.22 -1.34 -17.29
C PRO A 33 2.22 -1.33 -18.83
N SER A 34 2.75 -0.27 -19.44
CA SER A 34 2.68 -0.05 -20.91
C SER A 34 3.32 -1.16 -21.75
N SER A 35 4.19 -1.96 -21.16
CA SER A 35 4.93 -3.05 -21.81
C SER A 35 4.20 -4.40 -21.77
N CYS A 36 3.06 -4.50 -21.08
CA CYS A 36 2.37 -5.78 -20.90
C CYS A 36 0.85 -5.62 -20.82
N SER A 37 0.11 -6.42 -21.60
CA SER A 37 -1.34 -6.34 -21.68
C SER A 37 -2.06 -6.87 -20.43
N SER A 38 -1.39 -7.68 -19.61
CA SER A 38 -1.95 -8.21 -18.37
C SER A 38 -0.85 -8.60 -17.39
N VAL A 39 -1.03 -8.16 -16.14
CA VAL A 39 -0.16 -8.50 -15.02
C VAL A 39 -1.01 -8.95 -13.85
N ARG A 40 -0.47 -9.84 -13.01
CA ARG A 40 -1.10 -10.25 -11.74
C ARG A 40 -0.22 -9.86 -10.57
N GLN A 41 -0.82 -9.46 -9.46
CA GLN A 41 -0.07 -9.22 -8.24
C GLN A 41 0.53 -10.55 -7.74
N ILE A 42 1.76 -10.50 -7.27
CA ILE A 42 2.43 -11.59 -6.55
C ILE A 42 3.00 -11.04 -5.24
N GLY A 43 3.18 -11.92 -4.25
CA GLY A 43 3.63 -11.52 -2.92
C GLY A 43 2.61 -10.65 -2.17
N THR A 44 3.05 -10.10 -1.04
CA THR A 44 2.21 -9.25 -0.18
C THR A 44 2.13 -7.81 -0.69
N THR A 45 1.07 -7.11 -0.29
CA THR A 45 1.03 -5.64 -0.37
C THR A 45 1.74 -5.06 0.84
N ARG A 46 2.68 -4.13 0.63
CA ARG A 46 3.29 -3.37 1.73
C ARG A 46 2.68 -1.98 1.81
N VAL A 47 2.09 -1.63 2.95
CA VAL A 47 1.62 -0.26 3.21
C VAL A 47 2.76 0.59 3.78
N LEU A 48 2.87 1.81 3.26
CA LEU A 48 3.76 2.85 3.78
C LEU A 48 2.96 3.83 4.63
N THR A 49 3.44 4.13 5.82
CA THR A 49 2.81 5.07 6.74
C THR A 49 3.68 6.31 6.87
N VAL A 50 3.12 7.49 6.59
CA VAL A 50 3.78 8.79 6.71
C VAL A 50 3.02 9.63 7.73
N GLY A 51 3.68 10.06 8.81
CA GLY A 51 3.04 10.87 9.85
C GLY A 51 1.82 10.19 10.52
N GLY A 52 1.81 8.86 10.60
CA GLY A 52 0.69 8.08 11.13
C GLY A 52 -0.46 7.81 10.14
N MET A 53 -0.41 8.38 8.93
CA MET A 53 -1.37 8.14 7.86
C MET A 53 -0.87 7.03 6.93
N GLN A 54 -1.72 6.07 6.57
CA GLN A 54 -1.45 5.15 5.45
C GLN A 54 -1.35 5.98 4.17
N ALA A 55 -0.16 6.09 3.60
CA ALA A 55 0.13 7.07 2.55
C ALA A 55 0.25 6.43 1.17
N ALA A 56 0.77 5.21 1.11
CA ALA A 56 0.94 4.49 -0.14
C ALA A 56 0.94 2.97 0.08
N SER A 57 0.79 2.23 -1.02
CA SER A 57 1.00 0.79 -1.07
C SER A 57 2.02 0.43 -2.15
N VAL A 58 2.97 -0.42 -1.79
CA VAL A 58 3.96 -1.04 -2.68
C VAL A 58 3.52 -2.48 -2.95
N LYS A 59 3.60 -2.89 -4.22
CA LYS A 59 3.17 -4.21 -4.69
C LYS A 59 4.13 -4.72 -5.75
N GLN A 60 4.27 -6.03 -5.83
CA GLN A 60 4.96 -6.70 -6.92
C GLN A 60 3.94 -7.32 -7.86
N TYR A 61 4.22 -7.24 -9.16
CA TYR A 61 3.42 -7.88 -10.20
C TYR A 61 4.28 -8.74 -11.11
N TYR A 62 3.66 -9.72 -11.73
CA TYR A 62 4.25 -10.57 -12.75
C TYR A 62 3.36 -10.64 -13.98
N GLY A 63 3.96 -10.51 -15.16
CA GLY A 63 3.29 -10.69 -16.45
C GLY A 63 4.28 -10.56 -17.60
N CYS A 64 3.92 -11.08 -18.77
CA CYS A 64 4.75 -11.03 -19.98
C CYS A 64 6.21 -11.50 -19.79
N GLY A 65 6.48 -12.39 -18.83
CA GLY A 65 7.82 -12.90 -18.53
C GLY A 65 8.67 -12.04 -17.60
N TYR A 66 8.16 -10.91 -17.11
CA TYR A 66 8.90 -9.97 -16.27
C TYR A 66 8.25 -9.76 -14.92
N ASN A 67 9.08 -9.42 -13.93
CA ASN A 67 8.62 -8.84 -12.67
C ASN A 67 8.49 -7.33 -12.81
N TYR A 68 7.51 -6.75 -12.11
CA TYR A 68 7.26 -5.32 -12.10
C TYR A 68 7.10 -4.83 -10.66
N ALA A 69 7.74 -3.70 -10.40
CA ALA A 69 7.58 -2.94 -9.20
C ALA A 69 6.46 -1.91 -9.35
N TYR A 70 5.60 -1.77 -8.36
CA TYR A 70 4.48 -0.82 -8.39
C TYR A 70 4.32 -0.11 -7.05
N ILE A 71 4.05 1.19 -7.12
CA ILE A 71 3.65 1.99 -5.97
C ILE A 71 2.39 2.82 -6.31
N TYR A 72 1.44 2.82 -5.39
CA TYR A 72 0.22 3.62 -5.43
C TYR A 72 0.14 4.51 -4.20
N VAL A 73 0.10 5.83 -4.39
CA VAL A 73 -0.17 6.82 -3.35
C VAL A 73 -1.66 6.83 -3.09
N TRP A 74 -2.11 6.89 -1.84
CA TRP A 74 -3.54 6.85 -1.52
C TRP A 74 -4.17 8.23 -1.57
N GLU A 75 -5.48 8.30 -1.82
CA GLU A 75 -6.20 9.56 -1.98
C GLU A 75 -6.04 10.48 -0.75
N GLN A 76 -6.12 9.95 0.48
CA GLN A 76 -5.98 10.79 1.68
C GLN A 76 -4.61 11.50 1.78
N TYR A 77 -3.55 10.90 1.22
CA TYR A 77 -2.24 11.53 1.17
C TYR A 77 -2.21 12.63 0.12
N ARG A 78 -2.72 12.33 -1.08
CA ARG A 78 -2.80 13.30 -2.19
C ARG A 78 -3.66 14.52 -1.86
N ALA A 79 -4.73 14.31 -1.10
CA ALA A 79 -5.64 15.39 -0.69
C ALA A 79 -5.00 16.39 0.30
N THR A 80 -3.90 16.01 0.95
CA THR A 80 -3.25 16.81 2.01
C THR A 80 -1.83 17.25 1.64
N HIS A 81 -1.29 16.81 0.50
CA HIS A 81 0.07 17.09 0.06
C HIS A 81 0.08 17.55 -1.40
N SER A 82 0.85 18.60 -1.69
CA SER A 82 0.87 19.18 -3.04
C SER A 82 1.65 18.33 -4.05
N ASN A 83 2.82 17.79 -3.66
CA ASN A 83 3.68 16.98 -4.52
C ASN A 83 4.46 15.95 -3.69
N TRP A 84 5.02 14.93 -4.35
CA TRP A 84 5.85 13.90 -3.73
C TRP A 84 6.86 13.30 -4.71
N ASP A 85 7.86 12.60 -4.18
CA ASP A 85 8.80 11.78 -4.94
C ASP A 85 8.40 10.31 -4.83
N LEU A 86 8.56 9.56 -5.93
CA LEU A 86 8.31 8.12 -6.00
C LEU A 86 9.56 7.41 -6.50
N TYR A 87 9.93 6.34 -5.84
CA TYR A 87 10.96 5.41 -6.30
C TYR A 87 10.49 3.99 -6.05
N VAL A 88 10.62 3.10 -7.03
CA VAL A 88 10.23 1.70 -6.87
C VAL A 88 11.13 0.82 -7.73
N HIS A 89 11.54 -0.34 -7.22
CA HIS A 89 12.40 -1.29 -7.92
C HIS A 89 12.18 -2.72 -7.41
N VAL A 90 12.61 -3.68 -8.22
CA VAL A 90 12.67 -5.10 -7.91
C VAL A 90 14.05 -5.43 -7.36
N ILE A 91 14.10 -6.15 -6.24
CA ILE A 91 15.30 -6.77 -5.70
C ILE A 91 15.32 -8.25 -6.10
N ASN A 92 16.46 -8.70 -6.62
CA ASN A 92 16.75 -10.10 -6.84
C ASN A 92 17.57 -10.61 -5.65
N GLU A 93 17.07 -11.58 -4.89
CA GLU A 93 17.76 -12.10 -3.69
C GLU A 93 19.06 -12.85 -4.01
N SER A 94 19.25 -13.24 -5.28
CA SER A 94 20.49 -13.88 -5.75
C SER A 94 21.57 -12.86 -6.15
N ASP A 95 21.26 -11.57 -6.11
CA ASP A 95 22.17 -10.46 -6.43
C ASP A 95 22.22 -9.46 -5.27
N SER A 96 23.41 -8.99 -4.90
CA SER A 96 23.62 -8.24 -3.66
C SER A 96 23.65 -6.72 -3.81
N GLY A 97 23.25 -6.15 -4.96
CA GLY A 97 23.29 -4.68 -5.07
C GLY A 97 22.63 -4.01 -6.28
N SER A 98 21.93 -4.74 -7.12
CA SER A 98 21.29 -4.15 -8.31
C SER A 98 19.81 -3.89 -8.08
N ASP A 99 19.39 -2.66 -8.34
CA ASP A 99 17.98 -2.29 -8.42
C ASP A 99 17.47 -2.57 -9.84
N TYR A 100 16.60 -3.58 -9.99
CA TYR A 100 16.04 -3.96 -11.28
C TYR A 100 14.68 -3.29 -11.52
N GLY A 101 14.30 -3.11 -12.79
CA GLY A 101 12.96 -2.64 -13.14
C GLY A 101 12.60 -1.31 -12.49
N VAL A 102 13.55 -0.38 -12.44
CA VAL A 102 13.43 0.88 -11.72
C VAL A 102 12.31 1.74 -12.31
N GLY A 103 11.52 2.35 -11.43
CA GLY A 103 10.66 3.49 -11.72
C GLY A 103 11.01 4.64 -10.79
N ARG A 104 11.18 5.85 -11.32
CA ARG A 104 11.44 7.05 -10.52
C ARG A 104 10.69 8.27 -11.06
N LEU A 105 10.09 9.03 -10.16
CA LEU A 105 9.55 10.36 -10.42
C LEU A 105 9.88 11.28 -9.26
N SER A 106 10.15 12.54 -9.56
CA SER A 106 10.39 13.56 -8.53
C SER A 106 9.43 14.73 -8.70
N ASN A 107 9.03 15.35 -7.59
CA ASN A 107 8.11 16.48 -7.52
C ASN A 107 6.84 16.26 -8.39
N THR A 108 6.20 15.10 -8.21
CA THR A 108 5.04 14.67 -8.99
C THR A 108 3.75 14.75 -8.19
N THR A 109 2.62 14.75 -8.90
CA THR A 109 1.27 14.59 -8.35
C THR A 109 0.62 13.28 -8.78
N ARG A 110 1.39 12.39 -9.42
CA ARG A 110 0.87 11.11 -9.94
C ARG A 110 0.50 10.17 -8.81
N ALA A 111 -0.73 9.65 -8.89
CA ALA A 111 -1.27 8.65 -7.99
C ALA A 111 -0.48 7.33 -7.98
N GLU A 112 0.16 6.98 -9.10
CA GLU A 112 0.83 5.70 -9.25
C GLU A 112 2.08 5.78 -10.11
N LEU A 113 2.96 4.82 -9.88
CA LEU A 113 4.16 4.60 -10.67
C LEU A 113 4.44 3.10 -10.82
N TRP A 114 4.68 2.72 -12.08
CA TRP A 114 5.22 1.43 -12.47
C TRP A 114 6.71 1.55 -12.71
N GLY A 115 7.46 0.54 -12.26
CA GLY A 115 8.82 0.29 -12.68
C GLY A 115 8.89 -0.27 -14.10
N ALA A 116 10.07 -0.17 -14.71
CA ALA A 116 10.36 -0.87 -15.97
C ALA A 116 10.27 -2.41 -15.79
N PRO A 117 10.11 -3.19 -16.87
CA PRO A 117 10.18 -4.66 -16.79
C PRO A 117 11.53 -5.12 -16.22
N ALA A 118 11.50 -5.97 -15.18
CA ALA A 118 12.69 -6.61 -14.63
C ALA A 118 12.78 -8.06 -15.10
N ASN A 119 13.88 -8.40 -15.79
CA ASN A 119 14.17 -9.78 -16.21
C ASN A 119 14.71 -10.62 -15.04
N THR A 120 13.88 -10.81 -14.02
CA THR A 120 14.25 -11.48 -12.77
C THR A 120 13.29 -12.62 -12.40
N ALA A 121 12.44 -13.04 -13.34
CA ALA A 121 11.39 -14.04 -13.12
C ALA A 121 11.91 -15.41 -12.67
N SER A 122 13.18 -15.71 -12.97
CA SER A 122 13.83 -16.96 -12.60
C SER A 122 14.42 -16.97 -11.19
N TYR A 123 14.26 -15.89 -10.43
CA TYR A 123 14.87 -15.71 -9.12
C TYR A 123 13.82 -15.39 -8.06
N CYS A 124 14.17 -15.67 -6.81
CA CYS A 124 13.46 -15.13 -5.67
C CYS A 124 13.57 -13.60 -5.69
N THR A 125 12.44 -12.91 -5.62
CA THR A 125 12.39 -11.45 -5.74
C THR A 125 11.44 -10.83 -4.73
N HIS A 126 11.72 -9.60 -4.35
CA HIS A 126 10.75 -8.71 -3.69
C HIS A 126 10.81 -7.34 -4.35
N VAL A 127 9.86 -6.48 -4.02
CA VAL A 127 9.83 -5.09 -4.47
C VAL A 127 9.99 -4.16 -3.29
N THR A 128 10.82 -3.13 -3.46
CA THR A 128 10.95 -2.04 -2.52
C THR A 128 10.46 -0.75 -3.18
N GLY A 129 9.66 0.01 -2.45
CA GLY A 129 9.14 1.30 -2.90
C GLY A 129 9.29 2.37 -1.84
N TYR A 130 9.41 3.60 -2.30
CA TYR A 130 9.60 4.79 -1.49
C TYR A 130 8.64 5.89 -1.93
N LEU A 131 7.97 6.47 -0.94
CA LEU A 131 7.27 7.75 -1.05
C LEU A 131 8.10 8.79 -0.30
N ASN A 132 8.66 9.76 -1.05
CA ASN A 132 9.72 10.64 -0.58
C ASN A 132 10.91 9.81 -0.05
N SER A 133 11.12 9.77 1.26
CA SER A 133 12.15 8.99 1.94
C SER A 133 11.59 7.79 2.74
N THR A 134 10.26 7.64 2.82
CA THR A 134 9.63 6.54 3.55
C THR A 134 9.58 5.32 2.66
N GLY A 135 10.37 4.30 3.01
CA GLY A 135 10.51 3.05 2.25
C GLY A 135 9.78 1.86 2.87
N GLY A 136 9.48 0.87 2.05
CA GLY A 136 9.02 -0.43 2.51
C GLY A 136 9.04 -1.48 1.40
N SER A 137 9.22 -2.73 1.83
CA SER A 137 9.38 -3.88 0.94
C SER A 137 8.25 -4.88 1.07
N THR A 138 7.91 -5.54 -0.04
CA THR A 138 7.00 -6.69 -0.05
C THR A 138 7.67 -7.94 0.51
N SER A 139 6.90 -9.02 0.71
CA SER A 139 7.48 -10.34 0.95
C SER A 139 8.26 -10.82 -0.28
N THR A 140 9.33 -11.56 -0.07
CA THR A 140 10.01 -12.32 -1.11
C THR A 140 9.09 -13.38 -1.72
N VAL A 141 9.15 -13.53 -3.03
CA VAL A 141 8.41 -14.52 -3.83
C VAL A 141 9.41 -15.37 -4.62
N CYS A 142 9.26 -16.68 -4.48
CA CYS A 142 9.89 -17.75 -5.25
C CYS A 142 8.76 -18.71 -5.68
#